data_AF-A0A936S9K1-F1
#
_entry.id   AF-A0A936S9K1-F1
#
_cell.length_a   1.000
_cell.length_b   1.000
_cell.length_c   1.000
_cell.angle_alpha   90.00
_cell.angle_beta   90.00
_cell.angle_gamma   90.00
#
_symmetry.space_group_name_H-M   'P 1'
#
loop_
_entity.id
_entity.type
_entity.pdbx_description
1 polymer ?
#
loop_
_entity_poly.entity_id
_entity_poly.type
_entity_poly.pdbx_seq_one_letter_code
_entity_poly.pdbx_strand_id
1 'polypeptide(L)' 'MRRRLALLLLPLMLASCAALPGGERWLRSEVFFGLSRPDGTLVTQAQWQDFVDDVVTLQFPAGLTVIDAAGQ' A
#
# COMPACT_ATOMS: atom_id res chain seq x y z
N MET A 1 6.78 57.23 9.34
CA MET A 1 5.85 56.11 9.63
C MET A 1 5.83 54.97 8.60
N ARG A 2 6.50 55.05 7.43
CA ARG A 2 6.44 54.00 6.37
C ARG A 2 7.41 52.82 6.50
N ARG A 3 8.40 52.86 7.41
CA ARG A 3 9.39 51.77 7.59
C ARG A 3 8.98 50.68 8.59
N ARG A 4 7.97 50.91 9.43
CA ARG A 4 7.47 49.92 10.41
C ARG A 4 6.48 48.92 9.79
N LEU A 5 5.90 49.25 8.63
CA LEU A 5 4.89 48.41 7.96
C LEU A 5 5.52 47.19 7.26
N ALA A 6 6.74 47.33 6.73
CA ALA A 6 7.44 46.24 6.05
C ALA A 6 7.90 45.12 7.01
N LEU A 7 8.11 45.43 8.30
CA LEU A 7 8.52 44.43 9.30
C LEU A 7 7.37 43.54 9.79
N LEU A 8 6.11 43.95 9.60
CA LEU A 8 4.94 43.19 10.06
C LEU A 8 4.46 42.12 9.07
N LEU A 9 4.93 42.16 7.82
CA LEU A 9 4.55 41.22 6.76
C LEU A 9 5.56 40.07 6.56
N LEU A 10 6.77 40.22 7.12
CA LEU A 10 7.85 39.23 6.99
C LEU A 10 7.56 37.86 7.66
N PRO A 11 6.91 37.75 8.83
CA PRO A 11 6.63 36.44 9.43
C PRO A 11 5.48 35.70 8.73
N LEU A 12 4.64 36.40 7.96
CA LEU A 12 3.50 35.81 7.23
C LEU A 12 3.96 34.98 6.02
N MET A 13 5.11 35.33 5.43
CA MET A 13 5.66 34.67 4.23
C MET A 13 6.48 33.40 4.57
N LEU A 14 6.91 33.23 5.82
CA LEU A 14 7.70 32.07 6.25
C LEU A 14 6.85 30.85 6.66
N ALA A 15 5.54 31.02 6.83
CA ALA A 15 4.64 29.97 7.29
C ALA A 15 4.14 29.03 6.18
N SER A 16 4.43 29.31 4.91
CA SER A 16 3.82 28.60 3.78
C SER A 16 4.28 27.14 3.61
N CYS A 17 5.44 26.75 4.14
CA CYS A 17 5.97 25.39 3.95
C CYS A 17 5.61 24.44 5.10
N ALA A 18 5.26 24.96 6.28
CA ALA A 18 5.00 24.15 7.47
C ALA A 18 3.61 23.47 7.48
N ALA A 19 2.76 23.78 6.51
CA ALA A 19 1.35 23.36 6.47
C ALA A 19 1.02 22.38 5.33
N LEU A 20 2.01 21.75 4.68
CA LEU A 20 1.71 20.62 3.81
C LEU A 20 1.29 19.44 4.70
N PRO A 21 0.04 18.96 4.62
CA PRO A 21 -0.31 17.71 5.31
C PRO A 21 0.68 16.65 4.85
N GLY A 22 1.41 16.06 5.81
CA GLY A 22 2.31 14.96 5.53
C GLY A 22 1.55 13.89 4.75
N GLY A 23 2.12 13.44 3.63
CA GLY A 23 1.46 12.49 2.73
C GLY A 23 0.86 11.31 3.50
N GLU A 24 -0.28 10.82 3.04
CA GLU A 24 -0.95 9.70 3.68
C GLU A 24 0.01 8.51 3.83
N ARG A 25 0.11 7.99 5.05
CA ARG A 25 0.94 6.82 5.33
C ARG A 25 0.28 5.60 4.69
N TRP A 26 0.87 5.09 3.62
CA TRP A 26 0.46 3.84 3.00
C TRP A 26 1.16 2.65 3.67
N LEU A 27 0.42 1.58 3.95
CA LEU A 27 0.96 0.26 4.32
C LEU A 27 0.52 -0.76 3.27
N ARG A 28 1.47 -1.55 2.74
CA ARG A 28 1.22 -2.65 1.79
C ARG A 28 1.62 -3.96 2.44
N SER A 29 0.73 -4.95 2.39
CA SER A 29 1.02 -6.33 2.78
C SER A 29 0.94 -7.20 1.54
N GLU A 30 1.91 -8.09 1.38
CA GLU A 30 1.99 -9.07 0.29
C GLU A 30 2.19 -10.46 0.90
N VAL A 31 1.53 -11.46 0.32
CA VAL A 31 1.61 -12.85 0.77
C VAL A 31 1.96 -13.72 -0.43
N PHE A 32 2.90 -14.64 -0.24
CA PHE A 32 3.41 -15.53 -1.27
C PHE A 32 3.02 -16.96 -0.94
N PHE A 33 2.51 -17.69 -1.93
CA PHE A 33 2.07 -19.07 -1.78
C PHE A 33 2.86 -19.98 -2.74
N GLY A 34 3.48 -21.02 -2.19
CA GLY A 34 4.04 -22.10 -2.97
C GLY A 34 2.96 -23.10 -3.36
N LEU A 35 3.02 -23.63 -4.58
CA LEU A 35 2.04 -24.60 -5.09
C LEU A 35 2.50 -26.06 -4.97
N SER A 36 3.65 -26.32 -4.34
CA SER A 36 4.14 -27.69 -4.10
C SER A 36 3.72 -28.19 -2.73
N ARG A 37 3.18 -29.41 -2.67
CA ARG A 37 2.86 -30.11 -1.42
C ARG A 37 4.05 -30.92 -0.90
N PRO A 38 4.10 -31.25 0.40
CA PRO A 38 5.19 -32.06 0.97
C PRO A 38 5.35 -33.45 0.34
N ASP A 39 4.28 -34.01 -0.24
CA ASP A 39 4.29 -35.29 -0.95
C ASP A 39 4.77 -35.19 -2.40
N GLY A 40 5.17 -33.99 -2.86
CA GLY A 40 5.63 -33.73 -4.21
C GLY A 40 4.51 -33.48 -5.23
N THR A 41 3.24 -33.57 -4.82
CA THR A 41 2.12 -33.20 -5.71
C THR A 41 1.99 -31.69 -5.84
N LEU A 42 1.43 -31.24 -6.96
CA LEU A 42 1.17 -29.82 -7.21
C LEU A 42 -0.28 -29.46 -6.89
N VAL A 43 -0.48 -28.28 -6.31
CA VAL A 43 -1.79 -27.61 -6.26
C VAL A 43 -2.18 -27.30 -7.69
N THR A 44 -3.32 -27.84 -8.12
CA THR A 44 -3.84 -27.55 -9.46
C THR A 44 -4.36 -26.12 -9.54
N GLN A 45 -4.47 -25.57 -10.75
CA GLN A 45 -5.02 -24.23 -10.95
C GLN A 45 -6.44 -24.09 -10.38
N ALA A 46 -7.29 -25.13 -10.50
CA ALA A 46 -8.63 -25.11 -9.96
C ALA A 46 -8.62 -25.04 -8.43
N GLN A 47 -7.80 -25.87 -7.78
CA GLN A 47 -7.65 -25.85 -6.31
C GLN A 47 -7.10 -24.52 -5.80
N TRP A 48 -6.17 -23.90 -6.55
CA TRP A 48 -5.67 -22.58 -6.24
C TRP A 48 -6.78 -21.53 -6.33
N GLN A 49 -7.57 -21.56 -7.41
CA GLN A 49 -8.68 -20.63 -7.59
C GLN A 49 -9.73 -20.78 -6.48
N ASP A 50 -10.12 -22.01 -6.13
CA ASP A 50 -11.06 -22.28 -5.04
C ASP A 50 -10.56 -21.68 -3.71
N PHE A 51 -9.26 -21.81 -3.41
CA PHE A 51 -8.66 -21.21 -2.21
C PHE A 51 -8.68 -19.67 -2.24
N VAL A 52 -8.39 -19.07 -3.40
CA VAL A 52 -8.45 -17.61 -3.56
C VAL A 52 -9.87 -17.10 -3.34
N ASP A 53 -10.86 -17.77 -3.90
CA ASP A 53 -12.27 -17.37 -3.82
C ASP A 53 -12.82 -17.54 -2.40
N ASP A 54 -12.60 -18.71 -1.79
CA ASP A 54 -13.23 -19.07 -0.51
C ASP A 54 -12.48 -18.54 0.72
N VAL A 55 -11.17 -18.27 0.61
CA VAL A 55 -10.33 -17.89 1.76
C VAL A 55 -9.72 -16.51 1.58
N VAL A 56 -8.98 -16.28 0.49
CA VAL A 56 -8.19 -15.06 0.33
C VAL A 56 -9.10 -13.85 0.13
N THR A 57 -10.09 -13.95 -0.76
CA THR A 57 -11.00 -12.83 -1.10
C THR A 57 -11.72 -12.28 0.13
N LEU A 58 -12.08 -13.14 1.09
CA LEU A 58 -12.73 -12.72 2.34
C LEU A 58 -11.84 -11.84 3.22
N GLN A 59 -10.51 -11.98 3.14
CA GLN A 59 -9.55 -11.16 3.89
C GLN A 59 -9.20 -9.84 3.19
N PHE A 60 -9.51 -9.71 1.89
CA PHE A 60 -9.21 -8.54 1.07
C PHE A 60 -10.49 -7.96 0.42
N PRO A 61 -11.44 -7.43 1.22
CA PRO A 61 -12.73 -6.95 0.73
C PRO A 61 -12.63 -5.70 -0.17
N ALA A 62 -11.51 -4.99 -0.13
CA ALA A 62 -11.23 -3.87 -1.03
C ALA A 62 -10.70 -4.31 -2.41
N GLY A 63 -10.54 -5.61 -2.63
CA GLY A 63 -9.96 -6.20 -3.83
C GLY A 63 -8.53 -6.69 -3.62
N LEU A 64 -8.09 -7.56 -4.52
CA LEU A 64 -6.76 -8.14 -4.55
C LEU A 64 -6.27 -8.33 -5.98
N THR A 65 -4.96 -8.51 -6.13
CA THR A 65 -4.32 -8.87 -7.39
C THR A 65 -3.49 -10.12 -7.17
N VAL A 66 -3.62 -11.09 -8.06
CA VAL A 66 -2.76 -12.29 -8.09
C VAL A 66 -1.70 -12.11 -9.17
N ILE A 67 -0.45 -12.45 -8.83
CA ILE A 67 0.69 -12.40 -9.74
C ILE A 67 1.35 -13.78 -9.72
N ASP A 68 1.48 -14.40 -10.89
CA ASP A 68 2.26 -15.62 -11.05
C ASP A 68 3.75 -15.32 -10.91
N ALA A 69 4.44 -16.06 -10.04
CA ALA A 69 5.86 -15.90 -9.79
C ALA A 69 6.57 -17.26 -9.82
N ALA A 70 7.79 -17.27 -10.37
CA ALA A 70 8.70 -18.41 -10.30
C ALA A 70 9.74 -18.15 -9.21
N GLY A 71 9.77 -19.02 -8.20
CA GLY A 71 10.80 -19.03 -7.16
C GLY A 71 12.06 -19.79 -7.60
N GLN A 72 13.18 -19.57 -6.89
CA GLN A 72 14.44 -20.31 -7.03
C GLN A 72 14.54 -21.35 -5.92
#